data_AF-A0A965ZTM6-F1
#
_entry.id   AF-A0A965ZTM6-F1
#
_cell.length_a   1.000
_cell.length_b   1.000
_cell.length_c   1.000
_cell.angle_alpha   90.00
_cell.angle_beta   90.00
_cell.angle_gamma   90.00
#
_symmetry.space_group_name_H-M   'P 1'
#
loop_
_entity.id
_entity.type
_entity.pdbx_description
1 polymer ?
#
loop_
_entity_poly.entity_id
_entity_poly.type
_entity_poly.pdbx_seq_one_letter_code
_entity_poly.pdbx_strand_id
1 'polypeptide(L)'
;MTILEQENRLACECDAAWRALADFGNFLPWATGGAGTARLEGEGVGMIRHLDIPGLGLVSERLDLLDDASRTLGYSLVSDNMAGMARYSATVQVISDGVGQCCLRWRGDFEPLPGVDSEEVGNSLAGSYAMMSQGLQAFVNDQT
;
A
#
# COMPACT_ATOMS: atom_id res chain seq x y z
N MET A 1 12.22 -0.93 15.81
CA MET A 1 11.42 -0.33 14.73
C MET A 1 12.37 0.16 13.65
N THR A 2 12.18 -0.32 12.43
CA THR A 2 12.97 0.01 11.24
C THR A 2 12.09 0.80 10.28
N ILE A 3 12.68 1.74 9.54
CA ILE A 3 11.98 2.57 8.57
C ILE A 3 12.53 2.26 7.18
N LEU A 4 11.64 2.06 6.23
CA LEU A 4 11.94 2.01 4.79
C LEU A 4 11.17 3.13 4.10
N GLU A 5 11.88 3.96 3.34
CA GLU A 5 11.28 4.97 2.46
C GLU A 5 11.66 4.70 1.01
N GLN A 6 10.69 4.84 0.11
CA GLN A 6 10.91 4.60 -1.31
C GLN A 6 10.03 5.54 -2.15
N GLU A 7 10.63 6.17 -3.15
CA GLU A 7 9.92 7.00 -4.12
C GLU A 7 9.90 6.31 -5.48
N ASN A 8 8.71 6.16 -6.05
CA ASN A 8 8.51 5.56 -7.37
C ASN A 8 7.79 6.56 -8.28
N ARG A 9 8.45 6.97 -9.37
CA ARG A 9 7.84 7.83 -10.39
C ARG A 9 6.87 7.03 -11.24
N LEU A 10 5.69 7.58 -11.45
CA LEU A 10 4.61 7.02 -12.24
C LEU A 10 4.27 7.95 -13.42
N ALA A 11 4.12 7.36 -14.60
CA ALA A 11 3.63 8.02 -15.80
C ALA A 11 2.10 7.90 -15.90
N CYS A 12 1.39 8.57 -14.98
CA CYS A 12 -0.06 8.66 -14.94
C CYS A 12 -0.53 9.96 -14.27
N GLU A 13 -1.80 10.30 -14.45
CA GLU A 13 -2.39 11.50 -13.82
C GLU A 13 -2.46 11.40 -12.30
N CYS A 14 -1.97 12.44 -11.62
CA CYS A 14 -1.84 12.48 -10.16
C CYS A 14 -3.19 12.35 -9.44
N ASP A 15 -4.24 12.97 -9.97
CA ASP A 15 -5.60 12.90 -9.40
C ASP A 15 -6.20 11.51 -9.56
N ALA A 16 -5.93 10.85 -10.69
CA ALA A 16 -6.42 9.50 -10.95
C ALA A 16 -5.69 8.46 -10.08
N ALA A 17 -4.37 8.61 -9.90
CA ALA A 17 -3.58 7.81 -8.98
C ALA A 17 -4.06 7.96 -7.53
N TRP A 18 -4.32 9.20 -7.09
CA TRP A 18 -4.89 9.43 -5.76
C TRP A 18 -6.27 8.79 -5.62
N ARG A 19 -7.17 8.97 -6.58
CA ARG A 19 -8.52 8.37 -6.53
C ARG A 19 -8.47 6.84 -6.39
N ALA A 20 -7.57 6.18 -7.12
CA ALA A 20 -7.40 4.73 -7.05
C ALA A 20 -6.77 4.28 -5.71
N LEU A 21 -5.79 5.03 -5.20
CA LEU A 21 -5.16 4.73 -3.90
C LEU A 21 -6.11 4.97 -2.72
N ALA A 22 -6.84 6.09 -2.75
CA ALA A 22 -7.75 6.54 -1.69
C ALA A 22 -8.96 5.63 -1.52
N ASP A 23 -9.34 4.88 -2.55
CA ASP A 23 -10.31 3.79 -2.47
C ASP A 23 -9.69 2.58 -1.76
N PHE A 24 -9.50 2.72 -0.45
CA PHE A 24 -8.78 1.77 0.41
C PHE A 24 -9.32 0.33 0.30
N GLY A 25 -10.63 0.17 0.06
CA GLY A 25 -11.28 -1.12 -0.08
C GLY A 25 -11.04 -1.79 -1.44
N ASN A 26 -10.74 -1.02 -2.48
CA ASN A 26 -10.58 -1.51 -3.85
C ASN A 26 -9.11 -1.78 -4.21
N PHE A 27 -8.42 -2.49 -3.32
CA PHE A 27 -6.97 -2.75 -3.42
C PHE A 27 -6.60 -3.77 -4.50
N LEU A 28 -7.33 -4.90 -4.56
CA LEU A 28 -6.93 -6.06 -5.36
C LEU A 28 -6.81 -5.76 -6.86
N PRO A 29 -7.71 -5.00 -7.51
CA PRO A 29 -7.62 -4.77 -8.95
C PRO A 29 -6.29 -4.19 -9.41
N TRP A 30 -5.71 -3.24 -8.65
CA TRP A 30 -4.47 -2.58 -9.03
C TRP A 30 -3.23 -3.19 -8.38
N ALA A 31 -3.32 -3.72 -7.15
CA ALA A 31 -2.17 -4.24 -6.44
C ALA A 31 -1.82 -5.69 -6.82
N THR A 32 -2.82 -6.49 -7.21
CA THR A 32 -2.66 -7.92 -7.52
C THR A 32 -3.24 -8.32 -8.87
N GLY A 33 -3.70 -7.35 -9.68
CA GLY A 33 -4.42 -7.63 -10.93
C GLY A 33 -5.78 -8.29 -10.71
N GLY A 34 -6.39 -8.06 -9.54
CA GLY A 34 -7.68 -8.63 -9.14
C GLY A 34 -7.60 -10.02 -8.51
N ALA A 35 -6.41 -10.57 -8.32
CA ALA A 35 -6.24 -11.87 -7.67
C ALA A 35 -6.47 -11.78 -6.16
N GLY A 36 -7.32 -12.67 -5.63
CA GLY A 36 -7.62 -12.77 -4.21
C GLY A 36 -9.07 -12.42 -3.85
N THR A 37 -9.34 -12.29 -2.56
CA THR A 37 -10.65 -11.85 -2.06
C THR A 37 -10.49 -10.76 -1.01
N ALA A 38 -11.48 -9.86 -0.93
CA ALA A 38 -11.49 -8.77 0.04
C ALA A 38 -12.82 -8.75 0.80
N ARG A 39 -12.73 -8.54 2.11
CA ARG A 39 -13.86 -8.23 3.00
C ARG A 39 -13.55 -6.95 3.76
N LEU A 40 -14.54 -6.07 3.86
CA LEU A 40 -14.40 -4.80 4.59
C LEU A 40 -15.23 -4.83 5.87
N GLU A 41 -14.68 -4.22 6.92
CA GLU A 41 -15.35 -4.02 8.20
C GLU A 41 -15.30 -2.53 8.57
N GLY A 42 -16.48 -1.91 8.75
CA GLY A 42 -16.59 -0.47 8.95
C GLY A 42 -16.40 0.35 7.69
N GLU A 43 -16.32 1.67 7.85
CA GLU A 43 -16.21 2.66 6.78
C GLU A 43 -15.32 3.82 7.23
N GLY A 44 -14.67 4.49 6.28
CA GLY A 44 -13.78 5.64 6.54
C GLY A 44 -12.57 5.29 7.42
N VAL A 45 -11.94 6.29 8.01
CA VAL A 45 -10.82 6.08 8.93
C VAL A 45 -11.25 5.20 10.11
N GLY A 46 -10.49 4.14 10.35
CA GLY A 46 -10.81 3.06 11.30
C GLY A 46 -11.35 1.80 10.64
N MET A 47 -11.77 1.84 9.37
CA MET A 47 -12.19 0.65 8.63
C MET A 47 -11.04 -0.35 8.49
N ILE A 48 -11.39 -1.64 8.41
CA ILE A 48 -10.45 -2.74 8.21
C ILE A 48 -10.73 -3.40 6.87
N ARG A 49 -9.68 -3.64 6.09
CA ARG A 49 -9.73 -4.56 4.94
C ARG A 49 -9.05 -5.87 5.30
N HIS A 50 -9.76 -6.97 5.07
CA HIS A 50 -9.24 -8.33 5.15
C HIS A 50 -9.04 -8.84 3.74
N LEU A 51 -7.81 -9.13 3.38
CA LEU A 51 -7.36 -9.54 2.07
C LEU A 51 -6.86 -10.97 2.13
N ASP A 52 -7.40 -11.87 1.29
CA ASP A 52 -6.80 -13.18 1.05
C ASP A 52 -6.08 -13.15 -0.29
N ILE A 53 -4.76 -12.98 -0.24
CA ILE A 53 -3.93 -12.77 -1.44
C ILE A 53 -3.19 -14.08 -1.75
N PRO A 54 -3.36 -14.66 -2.96
CA PRO A 54 -2.64 -15.86 -3.36
C PRO A 54 -1.12 -15.71 -3.19
N GLY A 55 -0.50 -16.67 -2.50
CA GLY A 55 0.94 -16.68 -2.22
C GLY A 55 1.38 -15.87 -1.00
N LEU A 56 0.60 -14.88 -0.55
CA LEU A 56 0.88 -14.10 0.65
C LEU A 56 0.04 -14.54 1.87
N GLY A 57 -1.22 -14.93 1.63
CA GLY A 57 -2.18 -15.33 2.65
C GLY A 57 -3.06 -14.17 3.15
N LEU A 58 -3.58 -14.35 4.37
CA LEU A 58 -4.60 -13.46 4.95
C LEU A 58 -4.00 -12.21 5.61
N VAL A 59 -4.06 -11.06 4.93
CA VAL A 59 -3.62 -9.76 5.44
C VAL A 59 -4.80 -8.97 5.96
N SER A 60 -4.70 -8.41 7.16
CA SER A 60 -5.72 -7.50 7.70
C SER A 60 -5.10 -6.15 8.03
N GLU A 61 -5.63 -5.09 7.44
CA GLU A 61 -5.11 -3.72 7.55
C GLU A 61 -6.20 -2.75 7.95
N ARG A 62 -5.92 -1.89 8.93
CA ARG A 62 -6.80 -0.79 9.33
C ARG A 62 -6.35 0.50 8.68
N LEU A 63 -7.29 1.23 8.09
CA LEU A 63 -7.07 2.59 7.62
C LEU A 63 -6.91 3.53 8.80
N ASP A 64 -5.74 4.14 8.96
CA ASP A 64 -5.43 5.06 10.06
C ASP A 64 -5.46 6.53 9.63
N LEU A 65 -5.24 6.80 8.34
CA LEU A 65 -5.21 8.14 7.77
C LEU A 65 -5.72 8.12 6.33
N LEU A 66 -6.59 9.08 6.00
CA LEU A 66 -6.98 9.40 4.63
C LEU A 66 -7.11 10.91 4.54
N ASP A 67 -6.19 11.56 3.82
CA ASP A 67 -6.14 13.01 3.68
C ASP A 67 -6.03 13.41 2.21
N ASP A 68 -7.16 13.91 1.67
CA ASP A 68 -7.26 14.38 0.28
C ASP A 68 -6.42 15.63 0.00
N ALA A 69 -6.19 16.48 1.00
CA ALA A 69 -5.46 17.73 0.79
C ALA A 69 -3.97 17.46 0.54
N SER A 70 -3.39 16.51 1.27
CA SER A 70 -1.99 16.09 1.09
C SER A 70 -1.83 14.85 0.20
N ARG A 71 -2.93 14.23 -0.24
CA ARG A 71 -2.99 12.95 -0.98
C ARG A 71 -2.23 11.84 -0.27
N THR A 72 -2.50 11.72 1.02
CA THR A 72 -1.81 10.80 1.91
C THR A 72 -2.77 9.77 2.48
N LEU A 73 -2.42 8.50 2.34
CA LEU A 73 -3.12 7.37 2.94
C LEU A 73 -2.17 6.67 3.92
N GLY A 74 -2.66 6.31 5.10
CA GLY A 74 -1.90 5.56 6.10
C GLY A 74 -2.69 4.39 6.66
N TYR A 75 -2.02 3.27 6.90
CA TYR A 75 -2.64 2.06 7.43
C TYR A 75 -1.68 1.23 8.29
N SER A 76 -2.22 0.37 9.14
CA SER A 76 -1.47 -0.56 9.99
C SER A 76 -1.99 -1.98 9.87
N LEU A 77 -1.11 -2.98 9.98
CA LEU A 77 -1.55 -4.36 10.17
C LEU A 77 -2.26 -4.50 11.51
N VAL A 78 -3.40 -5.20 11.51
CA VAL A 78 -4.17 -5.50 12.73
C VAL A 78 -4.05 -6.95 13.20
N SER A 79 -3.47 -7.82 12.38
CA SER A 79 -3.25 -9.23 12.71
C SER A 79 -1.81 -9.48 13.15
N ASP A 80 -1.64 -10.31 14.18
CA ASP A 80 -0.32 -10.66 14.71
C ASP A 80 0.54 -11.41 13.67
N ASN A 81 1.82 -11.07 13.63
CA ASN A 81 2.90 -11.84 12.99
C ASN A 81 2.79 -12.02 11.46
N MET A 82 2.00 -11.17 10.80
CA MET A 82 1.85 -11.19 9.34
C MET A 82 3.17 -10.85 8.62
N ALA A 83 3.49 -11.63 7.58
CA ALA A 83 4.68 -11.45 6.74
C ALA A 83 6.02 -11.34 7.51
N GLY A 84 6.15 -12.04 8.65
CA GLY A 84 7.39 -12.04 9.44
C GLY A 84 7.60 -10.78 10.28
N MET A 85 6.56 -9.94 10.42
CA MET A 85 6.62 -8.69 11.19
C MET A 85 5.69 -8.75 12.41
N ALA A 86 6.22 -8.38 13.57
CA ALA A 86 5.45 -8.16 14.79
C ALA A 86 4.56 -6.90 14.69
N ARG A 87 5.04 -5.89 13.97
CA ARG A 87 4.32 -4.63 13.72
C ARG A 87 4.64 -4.11 12.33
N TYR A 88 3.65 -3.52 11.68
CA TYR A 88 3.84 -2.77 10.45
C TYR A 88 2.80 -1.66 10.32
N SER A 89 3.26 -0.48 9.90
CA SER A 89 2.42 0.59 9.41
C SER A 89 3.03 1.20 8.17
N ALA A 90 2.19 1.60 7.22
CA ALA A 90 2.61 2.29 6.01
C ALA A 90 1.95 3.67 5.90
N THR A 91 2.67 4.61 5.31
CA THR A 91 2.15 5.89 4.81
C THR A 91 2.52 5.99 3.33
N VAL A 92 1.54 6.35 2.51
CA VAL A 92 1.68 6.45 1.05
C VAL A 92 1.18 7.81 0.61
N GLN A 93 2.02 8.56 -0.09
CA GLN A 93 1.69 9.90 -0.59
C GLN A 93 1.82 9.96 -2.11
N VAL A 94 0.82 10.54 -2.77
CA VAL A 94 0.87 10.86 -4.20
C VAL A 94 1.26 12.32 -4.38
N ILE A 95 2.39 12.57 -5.04
CA ILE A 95 2.97 13.90 -5.25
C ILE A 95 2.95 14.22 -6.75
N SER A 96 2.44 15.38 -7.16
CA SER A 96 2.50 15.80 -8.57
C SER A 96 3.94 16.01 -9.02
N ASP A 97 4.29 15.50 -10.20
CA ASP A 97 5.65 15.57 -10.77
C ASP A 97 5.63 16.03 -12.24
N GLY A 98 4.66 16.88 -12.59
CA GLY A 98 4.43 17.35 -13.96
C GLY A 98 3.08 16.88 -14.52
N VAL A 99 2.80 17.26 -15.77
CA VAL A 99 1.58 16.86 -16.48
C VAL A 99 1.67 15.37 -16.82
N GLY A 100 0.65 14.59 -16.46
CA GLY A 100 0.63 13.13 -16.67
C GLY A 100 1.70 12.37 -15.89
N GLN A 101 2.28 12.98 -14.84
CA GLN A 101 3.34 12.39 -14.03
C GLN A 101 3.10 12.65 -12.54
N CYS A 102 3.31 11.62 -11.73
CA CYS A 102 3.32 11.74 -10.28
C CYS A 102 4.41 10.87 -9.65
N CYS A 103 4.76 11.16 -8.41
CA CYS A 103 5.64 10.35 -7.59
C CYS A 103 4.82 9.72 -6.46
N LEU A 104 4.93 8.41 -6.29
CA LEU A 104 4.37 7.69 -5.15
C LEU A 104 5.47 7.49 -4.11
N ARG A 105 5.35 8.16 -2.97
CA ARG A 105 6.25 8.01 -1.83
C ARG A 105 5.67 7.01 -0.84
N TRP A 106 6.38 5.91 -0.64
CA TRP A 106 6.13 4.92 0.39
C TRP A 106 7.00 5.21 1.61
N ARG A 107 6.42 5.02 2.79
CA ARG A 107 7.12 4.95 4.06
C ARG A 107 6.53 3.80 4.87
N GLY A 108 7.34 2.79 5.17
CA GLY A 108 6.98 1.67 6.03
C GLY A 108 7.75 1.72 7.35
N ASP A 109 7.04 1.69 8.47
CA ASP A 109 7.62 1.40 9.78
C ASP A 109 7.32 -0.06 10.12
N PHE A 110 8.36 -0.85 10.36
CA PHE A 110 8.20 -2.26 10.67
C PHE A 110 9.05 -2.72 11.85
N GLU A 111 8.59 -3.80 12.46
CA GLU A 111 9.32 -4.55 13.47
C GLU A 111 9.32 -6.03 13.05
N PRO A 112 10.46 -6.59 12.62
CA PRO A 112 10.57 -8.01 12.34
C PRO A 112 10.30 -8.86 13.59
N LEU A 113 9.82 -10.09 13.40
CA LEU A 113 9.73 -11.06 14.49
C LEU A 113 11.12 -11.43 15.02
N PRO A 114 11.22 -11.89 16.28
CA PRO A 114 12.47 -12.42 16.81
C PRO A 114 13.06 -13.50 15.92
N GLY A 115 14.31 -13.33 15.51
CA GLY A 115 15.04 -14.27 14.64
C GLY A 115 14.78 -14.08 13.14
N VAL A 116 13.94 -13.13 12.73
CA VAL A 116 13.78 -12.73 11.33
C VAL A 116 14.77 -11.61 11.00
N ASP A 117 15.44 -11.72 9.86
CA ASP A 117 16.38 -10.71 9.40
C ASP A 117 15.65 -9.45 8.93
N SER A 118 15.97 -8.31 9.55
CA SER A 118 15.40 -7.01 9.19
C SER A 118 15.73 -6.58 7.76
N GLU A 119 16.90 -6.98 7.23
CA GLU A 119 17.31 -6.63 5.88
C GLU A 119 16.48 -7.41 4.85
N GLU A 120 16.24 -8.70 5.09
CA GLU A 120 15.38 -9.53 4.25
C GLU A 120 13.94 -8.99 4.19
N VAL A 121 13.38 -8.61 5.34
CA VAL A 121 12.05 -7.97 5.42
C VAL A 121 12.04 -6.65 4.66
N GLY A 122 13.06 -5.80 4.84
CA GLY A 122 13.20 -4.53 4.13
C GLY A 122 13.26 -4.71 2.61
N ASN A 123 14.03 -5.69 2.13
CA ASN A 123 14.15 -6.01 0.70
C ASN A 123 12.81 -6.52 0.12
N SER A 124 12.09 -7.35 0.87
CA SER A 124 10.77 -7.84 0.48
C SER A 124 9.73 -6.70 0.39
N LEU A 125 9.74 -5.80 1.37
CA LEU A 125 8.88 -4.59 1.36
C LEU A 125 9.22 -3.68 0.17
N ALA A 126 10.51 -3.42 -0.10
CA ALA A 126 10.92 -2.60 -1.22
C ALA A 126 10.47 -3.18 -2.58
N GLY A 127 10.58 -4.51 -2.75
CA GLY A 127 10.05 -5.21 -3.91
C GLY A 127 8.52 -5.05 -4.03
N SER A 128 7.80 -5.18 -2.91
CA SER A 128 6.35 -5.01 -2.86
C SER A 128 5.93 -3.59 -3.23
N TYR A 129 6.61 -2.56 -2.71
CA TYR A 129 6.34 -1.15 -3.05
C TYR A 129 6.57 -0.88 -4.54
N ALA A 130 7.64 -1.43 -5.13
CA ALA A 130 7.90 -1.29 -6.56
C ALA A 130 6.78 -1.94 -7.41
N MET A 131 6.37 -3.17 -7.08
CA MET A 131 5.30 -3.87 -7.81
C MET A 131 3.96 -3.16 -7.69
N MET A 132 3.58 -2.76 -6.48
CA MET A 132 2.33 -2.02 -6.23
C MET A 132 2.30 -0.67 -6.93
N SER A 133 3.42 0.05 -6.95
CA SER A 133 3.56 1.30 -7.72
C SER A 133 3.34 1.08 -9.22
N GLN A 134 3.91 0.02 -9.80
CA GLN A 134 3.70 -0.31 -11.22
C GLN A 134 2.25 -0.74 -11.50
N GLY A 135 1.66 -1.54 -10.62
CA GLY A 135 0.26 -1.96 -10.72
C GLY A 135 -0.72 -0.80 -10.67
N LEU A 136 -0.49 0.17 -9.77
CA LEU A 136 -1.29 1.40 -9.69
C LEU A 136 -1.20 2.21 -10.99
N GLN A 137 0.01 2.39 -11.54
CA GLN A 137 0.18 3.11 -12.81
C GLN A 137 -0.56 2.42 -13.95
N ALA A 138 -0.42 1.10 -14.09
CA ALA A 138 -1.09 0.34 -15.15
C ALA A 138 -2.61 0.45 -15.03
N PHE A 139 -3.15 0.25 -13.82
CA PHE A 139 -4.57 0.34 -13.54
C PHE A 139 -5.17 1.72 -13.86
N VAL A 140 -4.44 2.80 -13.55
CA VAL A 140 -4.87 4.16 -13.88
C VAL A 140 -4.88 4.38 -15.39
N ASN A 141 -3.83 3.96 -16.08
CA ASN A 141 -3.69 4.15 -17.53
C ASN A 141 -4.70 3.33 -18.35
N ASP A 142 -5.15 2.19 -17.84
CA ASP A 142 -6.19 1.36 -18.48
C ASP A 142 -7.60 1.97 -18.38
N GLN A 143 -7.80 3.00 -17.56
CA GLN A 143 -9.09 3.68 -17.36
C GLN A 143 -9.23 4.99 -18.14
N THR A 144 -8.16 5.45 -18.78
CA THR A 144 -8.09 6.70 -19.55
C THR A 144 -8.17 6.44 -21.05
#